data_AF-A0A1R2CQZ9-F1
#
_entry.id   AF-A0A1R2CQZ9-F1
#
_cell.length_a   1.000
_cell.length_b   1.000
_cell.length_c   1.000
_cell.angle_alpha   90.00
_cell.angle_beta   90.00
_cell.angle_gamma   90.00
#
_symmetry.space_group_name_H-M   'P 1'
#
loop_
_entity.id
_entity.type
_entity.pdbx_description
1 polymer ?
#
loop_
_entity_poly.entity_id
_entity_poly.type
_entity_poly.pdbx_seq_one_letter_code
_entity_poly.pdbx_strand_id
1 'polypeptide(L)'
;MIRLKLQLGEEIRRIGKAPESLEKVKEKAKELFDIANPCFRYRINENHVITIMSQEEYQEALSVHSSFIKLEVLKSETLLFKKSSAIR
;
A
#
# COMPACT_ATOMS: atom_id res chain seq x y z
N MET A 1 -15.40 -11.39 5.91
CA MET A 1 -13.97 -11.68 5.66
C MET A 1 -13.50 -10.74 4.57
N ILE A 2 -12.59 -9.81 4.87
CA ILE A 2 -12.23 -8.70 3.96
C ILE A 2 -11.15 -9.15 2.98
N ARG A 3 -11.33 -8.82 1.70
CA ARG A 3 -10.34 -9.12 0.66
C ARG A 3 -9.34 -7.98 0.47
N LEU A 4 -8.04 -8.28 0.46
CA LEU A 4 -6.98 -7.29 0.25
C LEU A 4 -6.46 -7.31 -1.20
N LYS A 5 -6.41 -6.13 -1.82
CA LYS A 5 -5.73 -5.89 -3.10
C LYS A 5 -4.60 -4.91 -2.87
N LEU A 6 -3.40 -5.27 -3.31
CA LEU A 6 -2.25 -4.37 -3.36
C LEU A 6 -2.08 -3.85 -4.79
N GLN A 7 -1.92 -2.56 -4.96
CA GLN A 7 -1.61 -1.93 -6.24
C GLN A 7 -0.30 -1.18 -6.15
N LEU A 8 0.60 -1.37 -7.10
CA LEU A 8 1.85 -0.66 -7.23
C LEU A 8 1.96 -0.10 -8.65
N GLY A 9 1.75 1.21 -8.82
CA GLY A 9 1.67 1.80 -10.15
C GLY A 9 0.56 1.17 -10.98
N GLU A 10 0.94 0.49 -12.06
CA GLU A 10 0.03 -0.25 -12.95
C GLU A 10 -0.18 -1.71 -12.53
N GLU A 11 0.67 -2.25 -11.65
CA GLU A 11 0.57 -3.63 -11.21
C GLU A 11 -0.44 -3.81 -10.07
N ILE A 12 -1.37 -4.75 -10.19
CA ILE A 12 -2.38 -5.05 -9.18
C ILE A 12 -2.30 -6.52 -8.79
N ARG A 13 -1.99 -6.80 -7.52
CA ARG A 13 -1.92 -8.14 -6.93
C ARG A 13 -3.03 -8.35 -5.91
N ARG A 14 -3.76 -9.46 -6.04
CA ARG A 14 -4.84 -9.83 -5.11
C ARG A 14 -4.29 -10.80 -4.07
N ILE A 15 -4.29 -10.39 -2.81
CA ILE A 15 -3.74 -11.18 -1.69
C ILE A 15 -4.76 -12.23 -1.19
N GLY A 16 -6.04 -12.07 -1.55
CA GLY A 16 -7.12 -12.85 -0.98
C GLY A 16 -7.49 -12.30 0.38
N LYS A 17 -7.23 -13.04 1.46
CA LYS A 17 -7.56 -12.62 2.84
C LYS A 17 -6.66 -11.45 3.28
N ALA A 18 -7.28 -10.36 3.73
CA ALA A 18 -6.56 -9.27 4.40
C ALA A 18 -5.91 -9.81 5.68
N PRO A 19 -4.59 -9.68 5.86
CA PRO A 19 -3.93 -9.98 7.12
C PRO A 19 -4.50 -9.09 8.23
N GLU A 20 -4.49 -9.57 9.47
CA GLU A 20 -4.89 -8.78 10.64
C GLU A 20 -3.80 -7.79 11.09
N SER A 21 -2.54 -8.04 10.73
CA SER A 21 -1.38 -7.22 11.10
C SER A 21 -0.80 -6.49 9.90
N LEU A 22 -0.50 -5.20 10.06
CA LEU A 22 0.16 -4.36 9.07
C LEU A 22 1.54 -4.92 8.70
N GLU A 23 2.26 -5.51 9.66
CA GLU A 23 3.56 -6.15 9.40
C GLU A 23 3.46 -7.29 8.38
N LYS A 24 2.47 -8.16 8.53
CA LYS A 24 2.21 -9.23 7.54
C LYS A 24 1.86 -8.68 6.16
N VAL A 25 1.23 -7.50 6.10
CA VAL A 25 0.97 -6.80 4.82
C VAL A 25 2.28 -6.27 4.24
N LYS A 26 3.16 -5.70 5.06
CA LYS A 26 4.51 -5.25 4.67
C LYS A 26 5.33 -6.40 4.10
N GLU A 27 5.38 -7.55 4.80
CA GLU A 27 6.09 -8.74 4.33
C GLU A 27 5.56 -9.21 2.97
N LYS A 28 4.24 -9.38 2.84
CA LYS A 28 3.65 -9.77 1.55
C LYS A 28 3.91 -8.76 0.43
N ALA A 29 3.86 -7.46 0.73
CA ALA A 29 4.16 -6.44 -0.26
C ALA A 29 5.63 -6.48 -0.69
N LYS A 30 6.54 -6.73 0.27
CA LYS A 30 7.96 -6.92 0.00
C LYS A 30 8.20 -8.17 -0.87
N GLU A 31 7.56 -9.30 -0.55
CA GLU A 31 7.68 -10.53 -1.35
C GLU A 31 7.09 -10.39 -2.76
N LEU A 32 5.97 -9.67 -2.89
CA LEU A 32 5.26 -9.55 -4.18
C LEU A 32 5.87 -8.53 -5.12
N PHE A 33 6.42 -7.44 -4.58
CA PHE A 33 6.87 -6.29 -5.35
C PHE A 33 8.36 -5.98 -5.21
N ASP A 34 9.08 -6.78 -4.41
CA ASP A 34 10.51 -6.62 -4.10
C ASP A 34 10.84 -5.22 -3.55
N ILE A 35 10.00 -4.70 -2.63
CA ILE A 35 10.15 -3.36 -2.05
C ILE A 35 10.71 -3.46 -0.63
N ALA A 36 11.85 -2.80 -0.39
CA ALA A 36 12.50 -2.80 0.93
C ALA A 36 11.65 -2.12 2.02
N ASN A 37 11.01 -0.99 1.69
CA ASN A 37 10.20 -0.22 2.63
C ASN A 37 8.85 0.19 2.00
N PRO A 38 7.86 -0.73 1.95
CA PRO A 38 6.57 -0.44 1.36
C PRO A 38 5.74 0.46 2.28
N CYS A 39 5.31 1.60 1.76
CA CYS A 39 4.27 2.42 2.37
C CYS A 39 2.91 2.06 1.76
N PHE A 40 1.83 2.20 2.53
CA PHE A 40 0.48 1.90 2.03
C PHE A 40 -0.40 3.12 2.17
N ARG A 41 -1.27 3.31 1.19
CA ARG A 41 -2.38 4.24 1.27
C ARG A 41 -3.63 3.60 0.71
N TYR A 42 -4.79 4.02 1.18
CA TYR A 42 -6.07 3.59 0.66
C TYR A 42 -6.93 4.80 0.35
N ARG A 43 -7.84 4.63 -0.60
CA ARG A 43 -8.79 5.67 -0.98
C ARG A 43 -10.15 5.34 -0.42
N ILE A 44 -10.68 6.23 0.42
CA ILE A 44 -12.03 6.09 0.99
C ILE A 44 -13.05 6.59 -0.04
N ASN A 45 -12.84 7.80 -0.57
CA ASN A 45 -13.69 8.46 -1.55
C ASN A 45 -12.83 9.15 -2.61
N GLU A 46 -13.44 9.65 -3.68
CA GLU A 46 -12.73 10.23 -4.84
C GLU A 46 -11.67 11.29 -4.47
N ASN A 47 -11.93 12.05 -3.40
CA ASN A 47 -11.03 13.07 -2.88
C ASN A 47 -10.27 12.72 -1.59
N HIS A 48 -10.45 11.53 -1.01
CA HIS A 48 -9.88 11.21 0.30
C HIS A 48 -8.98 9.98 0.26
N VAL A 49 -7.68 10.23 0.37
CA VAL A 49 -6.62 9.22 0.40
C VAL A 49 -5.95 9.27 1.76
N ILE A 50 -5.97 8.16 2.48
CA ILE A 50 -5.37 8.02 3.79
C ILE A 50 -4.13 7.14 3.68
N THR A 51 -3.02 7.59 4.26
CA THR A 51 -1.78 6.82 4.35
C THR A 51 -1.78 6.04 5.64
N ILE A 52 -1.51 4.73 5.57
CA ILE A 52 -1.47 3.86 6.73
C ILE A 52 -0.04 3.85 7.26
N MET A 53 0.18 4.49 8.40
CA MET A 53 1.47 4.53 9.09
C MET A 53 1.47 3.61 10.31
N SER A 54 0.31 3.41 10.94
CA SER A 54 0.13 2.64 12.17
C SER A 54 -0.83 1.46 12.02
N GLN A 55 -0.71 0.50 12.94
CA GLN A 55 -1.62 -0.66 13.02
C GLN A 55 -3.08 -0.24 13.25
N GLU A 56 -3.30 0.83 14.03
CA GLU A 56 -4.63 1.38 14.30
C GLU A 56 -5.30 1.87 13.02
N GLU A 57 -4.60 2.68 12.22
CA GLU A 57 -5.10 3.17 10.92
C GLU A 57 -5.39 2.02 9.95
N TYR A 58 -4.63 0.92 10.02
CA TYR A 58 -4.90 -0.29 9.24
C TYR A 58 -6.20 -0.97 9.68
N GLN A 59 -6.47 -1.06 10.98
CA GLN A 59 -7.72 -1.60 11.52
C GLN A 59 -8.91 -0.72 11.18
N GLU A 60 -8.74 0.61 11.22
CA GLU A 60 -9.75 1.55 10.75
C GLU A 60 -10.04 1.36 9.26
N ALA A 61 -9.00 1.22 8.43
CA ALA A 61 -9.16 0.95 7.01
C ALA A 61 -9.93 -0.35 6.75
N LEU A 62 -9.65 -1.41 7.51
CA LEU A 62 -10.41 -2.66 7.44
C LEU A 62 -11.88 -2.45 7.88
N SER A 63 -12.12 -1.64 8.90
CA SER A 63 -13.47 -1.37 9.41
C SER A 63 -14.31 -0.54 8.45
N VAL A 64 -13.70 0.41 7.74
CA VAL A 64 -14.35 1.23 6.71
C VAL A 64 -14.78 0.38 5.50
N HIS A 65 -14.07 -0.72 5.21
CA HIS A 65 -14.30 -1.56 4.03
C HIS A 65 -14.92 -2.91 4.36
N SER A 66 -16.23 -3.06 4.11
CA SER A 66 -16.95 -4.30 4.48
C SER A 66 -16.66 -5.52 3.60
N SER A 67 -16.17 -5.34 2.36
CA SER A 67 -15.98 -6.45 1.39
C SER A 67 -14.55 -6.59 0.87
N PHE A 68 -13.94 -5.49 0.42
CA PHE A 68 -12.56 -5.48 -0.04
C PHE A 68 -11.91 -4.12 0.22
N ILE A 69 -10.61 -4.15 0.48
CA ILE A 69 -9.76 -2.98 0.63
C ILE A 69 -8.71 -2.98 -0.48
N LYS A 70 -8.50 -1.81 -1.06
CA LYS A 70 -7.47 -1.58 -2.08
C LYS A 70 -6.40 -0.69 -1.48
N LEU A 71 -5.22 -1.25 -1.24
CA LEU A 71 -4.05 -0.52 -0.78
C LEU A 71 -3.15 -0.23 -1.99
N GLU A 72 -2.87 1.04 -2.21
CA GLU A 72 -1.77 1.46 -3.07
C GLU A 72 -0.46 1.38 -2.27
N VAL A 73 0.47 0.59 -2.80
CA VAL A 73 1.83 0.45 -2.30
C VAL A 73 2.66 1.57 -2.92
N LEU A 74 3.36 2.32 -2.07
CA LEU A 74 4.31 3.34 -2.46
C LEU A 74 5.72 2.83 -2.18
N LYS A 75 6.60 2.94 -3.18
CA LYS A 75 8.04 2.75 -2.99
C LYS A 75 8.59 4.00 -2.32
N SER A 76 9.28 3.87 -1.18
CA SER A 76 9.99 5.00 -0.59
C SER A 76 11.18 5.46 -1.43
N GLU A 77 11.62 4.67 -2.41
CA GLU A 77 12.74 4.99 -3.31
C GLU A 77 12.45 6.16 -4.27
N THR A 78 11.19 6.54 -4.48
CA THR A 78 10.85 7.59 -5.46
C THR A 78 11.10 9.03 -4.96
N LEU A 79 11.65 9.21 -3.76
CA LEU A 79 12.18 10.52 -3.34
C LEU A 79 13.65 10.77 -3.76
N LEU A 80 14.31 9.82 -4.43
CA LEU A 80 15.72 9.96 -4.81
C LEU A 80 15.99 10.17 -6.32
N PHE A 81 14.98 10.08 -7.20
CA PHE A 81 15.18 10.34 -8.64
C PHE A 81 14.62 11.70 -9.08
N LYS A 82 15.09 12.76 -8.42
CA LYS A 82 15.18 14.09 -9.06
C LYS A 82 16.51 14.76 -8.72
N LYS A 83 17.60 13.99 -8.77
CA LYS A 83 18.94 14.53 -8.94
C LYS A 83 19.62 13.78 -10.07
N SER A 84 20.25 14.55 -10.94
CA SER A 84 21.16 14.11 -12.01
C SER A 84 20.52 13.68 -13.32
N SER A 85 20.30 14.63 -14.24
CA SER A 85 21.15 14.74 -15.44
C SER A 85 20.56 15.75 -16.43
N ALA A 86 21.15 16.93 -16.45
CA ALA A 86 21.34 17.70 -17.66
C ALA A 86 22.69 18.41 -17.54
N ILE A 87 23.76 17.63 -17.68
CA ILE A 87 25.09 18.12 -18.04
C ILE A 87 25.19 17.97 -19.55
N ARG A 88 25.06 19.08 -20.29
CA ARG A 88 26.06 19.61 -21.24
C ARG A 88 25.47 20.80 -21.99
#